data_AF-A0A7V2ANX2-F1
#
_entry.id   AF-A0A7V2ANX2-F1
#
_cell.length_a   1.000
_cell.length_b   1.000
_cell.length_c   1.000
_cell.angle_alpha   90.00
_cell.angle_beta   90.00
_cell.angle_gamma   90.00
#
_symmetry.space_group_name_H-M   'P 1'
#
loop_
_entity.id
_entity.type
_entity.pdbx_description
1 polymer ?
#
loop_
_entity_poly.entity_id
_entity_poly.type
_entity_poly.pdbx_seq_one_letter_code
_entity_poly.pdbx_strand_id
1 'polypeptide(L)'
;MSKKPNEDVVNQISSPDNSRGFTEAAKTVGVVKSIKGLIVAGIWAVIIIPSSIFFMTKGLPKIIGIPAIAVIAGIVIIEAIQLKRAYSVDTRPENDNNIEITVDPDEVLEHYIAGIWRYGSGAGSYSVLGTGKNRTPENCLLITNKNIWAVTVPLEGAGKIISGTDISMWQWITMREDIEKMLKEMINIMTLEELIKACGAGVLIPKGEIAKFKTSEISNGVTFVMKNRKKFSYSIRNKEDYERAKSMLGSLI
;
A
#
# COMPACT_ATOMS: atom_id res chain seq x y z
N MET A 1 22.19 22.16 14.85
CA MET A 1 22.67 20.79 14.57
C MET A 1 21.45 19.88 14.45
N SER A 2 21.05 19.55 13.22
CA SER A 2 19.92 18.67 12.94
C SER A 2 20.31 17.23 13.30
N LYS A 3 19.74 16.67 14.37
CA LYS A 3 19.80 15.21 14.59
C LYS A 3 19.05 14.57 13.42
N LYS A 4 19.73 13.73 12.63
CA LYS A 4 19.04 12.85 11.68
C LYS A 4 18.00 12.03 12.47
N PRO A 5 16.79 11.80 11.93
CA PRO A 5 15.89 10.83 12.51
C PRO A 5 16.63 9.51 12.60
N ASN A 6 16.53 8.86 13.75
CA ASN A 6 17.30 7.67 14.09
C ASN A 6 16.78 6.51 13.21
N GLU A 7 17.28 6.36 11.98
CA GLU A 7 16.99 5.23 11.07
C GLU A 7 17.19 3.89 11.79
N ASP A 8 18.07 3.87 12.78
CA ASP A 8 18.32 2.72 13.65
C ASP A 8 17.10 2.34 14.51
N VAL A 9 16.24 3.27 14.92
CA VAL A 9 15.09 2.96 15.81
C VAL A 9 13.96 2.30 15.04
N VAL A 10 13.67 2.77 13.82
CA VAL A 10 12.66 2.12 12.96
C VAL A 10 13.15 0.76 12.46
N ASN A 11 14.46 0.62 12.20
CA ASN A 11 15.07 -0.67 11.88
C ASN A 11 15.21 -1.62 13.10
N GLN A 12 15.28 -1.08 14.32
CA GLN A 12 15.31 -1.86 15.57
C GLN A 12 13.92 -2.35 15.99
N ILE A 13 12.84 -1.62 15.66
CA ILE A 13 11.48 -2.15 15.78
C ILE A 13 11.26 -3.14 14.65
N SER A 14 11.58 -4.41 14.90
CA SER A 14 11.34 -5.47 13.94
C SER A 14 9.86 -5.53 13.59
N SER A 15 9.53 -5.46 12.29
CA SER A 15 8.16 -5.70 11.83
C SER A 15 7.66 -7.04 12.40
N PRO A 16 6.43 -7.10 12.91
CA PRO A 16 5.89 -8.31 13.52
C PRO A 16 5.97 -9.50 12.56
N ASP A 17 6.28 -10.68 13.07
CA ASP A 17 6.54 -11.90 12.28
C ASP A 17 5.41 -12.21 11.29
N ASN A 18 4.17 -11.90 11.65
CA ASN A 18 3.01 -12.06 10.79
C ASN A 18 3.13 -11.23 9.49
N SER A 19 3.63 -9.99 9.57
CA SER A 19 3.74 -9.07 8.42
C SER A 19 4.80 -9.53 7.42
N ARG A 20 5.89 -10.08 7.96
CA ARG A 20 6.95 -10.71 7.18
C ARG A 20 6.44 -11.96 6.49
N GLY A 21 5.84 -12.88 7.25
CA GLY A 21 5.28 -14.13 6.72
C GLY A 21 4.22 -13.91 5.65
N PHE A 22 3.33 -12.92 5.82
CA PHE A 22 2.34 -12.59 4.79
C PHE A 22 2.98 -12.01 3.53
N THR A 23 3.94 -11.11 3.68
CA THR A 23 4.61 -10.48 2.53
C THR A 23 5.46 -11.48 1.75
N GLU A 24 6.16 -12.37 2.46
CA GLU A 24 6.88 -13.51 1.87
C GLU A 24 5.93 -14.50 1.19
N ALA A 25 4.77 -14.80 1.77
CA ALA A 25 3.75 -15.64 1.15
C ALA A 25 3.19 -15.00 -0.12
N ALA A 26 2.86 -13.70 -0.09
CA ALA A 26 2.38 -12.96 -1.26
C ALA A 26 3.43 -12.91 -2.38
N LYS A 27 4.71 -12.72 -2.01
CA LYS A 27 5.84 -12.80 -2.95
C LYS A 27 6.00 -14.21 -3.52
N THR A 28 5.90 -15.24 -2.69
CA THR A 28 6.01 -16.66 -3.08
C THR A 28 4.89 -17.07 -4.03
N VAL A 29 3.63 -16.77 -3.69
CA VAL A 29 2.46 -17.03 -4.56
C VAL A 29 2.62 -16.31 -5.90
N GLY A 30 3.08 -15.07 -5.86
CA GLY A 30 3.39 -14.27 -7.03
C GLY A 30 4.45 -14.88 -7.95
N VAL A 31 5.56 -15.31 -7.35
CA VAL A 31 6.66 -16.00 -8.03
C VAL A 31 6.18 -17.32 -8.63
N VAL A 32 5.46 -18.15 -7.85
CA VAL A 32 4.93 -19.45 -8.33
C VAL A 32 3.96 -19.26 -9.49
N LYS A 33 3.08 -18.26 -9.42
CA LYS A 33 2.15 -17.93 -10.52
C LYS A 33 2.92 -17.52 -11.78
N SER A 34 3.93 -16.67 -11.63
CA SER A 34 4.77 -16.20 -12.75
C SER A 34 5.59 -17.33 -13.36
N ILE A 35 6.14 -18.24 -12.54
CA ILE A 35 6.84 -19.45 -13.00
C ILE A 35 5.89 -20.35 -13.79
N LYS A 36 4.68 -20.60 -13.26
CA LYS A 36 3.66 -21.39 -13.97
C LYS A 36 3.27 -20.75 -15.30
N GLY A 37 3.08 -19.44 -15.33
CA GLY A 37 2.81 -18.67 -16.55
C GLY A 37 3.91 -18.85 -17.59
N LEU A 38 5.17 -18.73 -17.17
CA LEU A 38 6.34 -18.90 -18.04
C LEU A 38 6.49 -20.33 -18.57
N ILE A 39 6.22 -21.36 -17.75
CA ILE A 39 6.21 -22.77 -18.20
C ILE A 39 5.13 -22.98 -19.27
N VAL A 40 3.90 -22.52 -19.02
CA VAL A 40 2.79 -22.67 -19.97
C VAL A 40 3.08 -21.91 -21.27
N ALA A 41 3.58 -20.68 -21.20
CA ALA A 41 3.99 -19.90 -22.36
C ALA A 41 5.12 -20.59 -23.14
N GLY A 42 6.09 -21.18 -22.45
CA GLY A 42 7.17 -21.96 -23.05
C GLY A 42 6.66 -23.19 -23.80
N ILE A 43 5.75 -23.97 -23.20
CA ILE A 43 5.11 -25.12 -23.86
C ILE A 43 4.41 -24.68 -25.15
N TRP A 44 3.60 -23.62 -25.09
CA TRP A 44 2.92 -23.08 -26.27
C TRP A 44 3.90 -22.55 -27.33
N ALA A 45 5.01 -21.92 -26.93
CA ALA A 45 6.04 -21.48 -27.87
C ALA A 45 6.69 -22.65 -28.62
N VAL A 46 6.99 -23.75 -27.92
CA VAL A 46 7.56 -24.98 -28.51
C VAL A 46 6.59 -25.65 -29.49
N ILE A 47 5.28 -25.47 -29.32
CA ILE A 47 4.27 -26.00 -30.26
C ILE A 47 4.05 -25.03 -31.42
N ILE A 48 3.74 -23.77 -31.12
CA ILE A 48 3.29 -22.77 -32.10
C ILE A 48 4.41 -22.37 -33.07
N ILE A 49 5.66 -22.21 -32.59
CA ILE A 49 6.76 -21.76 -33.44
C ILE A 49 7.10 -22.82 -34.52
N PRO A 50 7.37 -24.10 -34.18
CA PRO A 50 7.63 -25.13 -35.18
C PRO A 50 6.43 -25.39 -36.09
N SER A 51 5.19 -25.41 -35.55
CA SER A 51 4.00 -25.55 -36.38
C SER A 51 3.85 -24.41 -37.38
N SER A 52 4.05 -23.16 -36.95
CA SER A 52 3.98 -21.99 -37.85
C SER A 52 5.03 -22.06 -38.94
N ILE A 53 6.27 -22.46 -38.61
CA ILE A 53 7.33 -22.68 -39.59
C ILE A 53 6.95 -23.78 -40.58
N PHE A 54 6.46 -24.93 -40.08
CA PHE A 54 6.03 -26.04 -40.91
C PHE A 54 4.90 -25.62 -41.87
N PHE A 55 3.84 -24.98 -41.39
CA PHE A 55 2.75 -24.52 -42.25
C PHE A 55 3.19 -23.47 -43.28
N MET A 56 4.12 -22.58 -42.93
CA MET A 56 4.70 -21.64 -43.90
C MET A 56 5.44 -22.37 -45.04
N THR A 57 6.12 -23.49 -44.76
CA THR A 57 6.75 -24.30 -45.82
C THR A 57 5.74 -25.04 -46.69
N LYS A 58 4.52 -25.29 -46.19
CA LYS A 58 3.40 -25.92 -46.92
C LYS A 58 2.51 -24.93 -47.67
N GLY A 59 2.84 -23.64 -47.67
CA GLY A 59 2.12 -22.61 -48.43
C GLY A 59 1.22 -21.69 -47.59
N LEU A 60 1.29 -21.74 -46.26
CA LEU A 60 0.64 -20.74 -45.42
C LEU A 60 1.25 -19.35 -45.70
N PRO A 61 0.44 -18.32 -45.97
CA PRO A 61 0.93 -16.96 -46.14
C PRO A 61 1.73 -16.49 -44.93
N LYS A 62 2.93 -15.95 -45.17
CA LYS A 62 3.82 -15.43 -44.12
C LYS A 62 3.17 -14.34 -43.26
N ILE A 63 2.22 -13.60 -43.81
CA ILE A 63 1.45 -12.56 -43.11
C ILE A 63 0.61 -13.13 -41.95
N ILE A 64 0.35 -14.43 -41.93
CA ILE A 64 -0.37 -15.12 -40.84
C ILE A 64 0.61 -15.79 -39.87
N GLY A 65 1.64 -16.47 -40.41
CA GLY A 65 2.62 -17.21 -39.59
C GLY A 65 3.56 -16.31 -38.77
N ILE A 66 4.02 -15.18 -39.34
CA ILE A 66 4.95 -14.27 -38.64
C ILE A 66 4.29 -13.60 -37.43
N PRO A 67 3.05 -13.05 -37.51
CA PRO A 67 2.39 -12.50 -36.33
C PRO A 67 2.15 -13.53 -35.23
N ALA A 68 1.81 -14.78 -35.55
CA ALA A 68 1.62 -15.83 -34.53
C ALA A 68 2.91 -16.09 -33.73
N ILE A 69 4.06 -16.14 -34.41
CA ILE A 69 5.39 -16.26 -33.77
C ILE A 69 5.68 -15.02 -32.93
N ALA A 70 5.41 -13.82 -33.44
CA ALA A 70 5.66 -12.57 -32.74
C ALA A 70 4.81 -12.46 -31.45
N VAL A 71 3.54 -12.85 -31.49
CA VAL A 71 2.64 -12.84 -30.33
C VAL A 71 3.13 -13.78 -29.24
N ILE A 72 3.46 -15.04 -29.57
CA ILE A 72 3.90 -16.00 -28.55
C ILE A 72 5.25 -15.62 -27.94
N ALA A 73 6.18 -15.09 -28.76
CA ALA A 73 7.44 -14.55 -28.27
C ALA A 73 7.22 -13.35 -27.34
N GLY A 74 6.30 -12.45 -27.69
CA GLY A 74 5.91 -11.32 -26.86
C GLY A 74 5.33 -11.75 -25.50
N ILE A 75 4.49 -12.78 -25.46
CA ILE A 75 3.94 -13.34 -24.22
C ILE A 75 5.06 -13.87 -23.32
N VAL A 76 6.00 -14.64 -23.87
CA VAL A 76 7.17 -15.17 -23.11
C VAL A 76 8.00 -14.02 -22.53
N ILE A 77 8.24 -12.96 -23.31
CA ILE A 77 8.98 -11.77 -22.85
C ILE A 77 8.24 -11.07 -21.70
N ILE A 78 6.92 -10.88 -21.83
CA ILE A 78 6.10 -10.24 -20.80
C ILE A 78 6.13 -11.04 -19.48
N GLU A 79 6.00 -12.37 -19.56
CA GLU A 79 6.09 -13.25 -18.39
C GLU A 79 7.48 -13.22 -17.74
N ALA A 80 8.55 -13.20 -18.53
CA ALA A 80 9.91 -13.07 -18.03
C ALA A 80 10.15 -11.72 -17.30
N ILE A 81 9.58 -10.63 -17.83
CA ILE A 81 9.64 -9.30 -17.18
C ILE A 81 8.86 -9.31 -15.87
N GLN A 82 7.66 -9.91 -15.84
CA GLN A 82 6.85 -10.04 -14.61
C GLN A 82 7.60 -10.83 -13.53
N LEU A 83 8.20 -11.97 -13.90
CA LEU A 83 8.99 -12.79 -12.98
C LEU A 83 10.17 -12.00 -12.38
N LYS A 84 10.95 -11.34 -13.24
CA LYS A 84 12.09 -10.51 -12.79
C LYS A 84 11.64 -9.42 -11.83
N ARG A 85 10.52 -8.75 -12.11
CA ARG A 85 9.95 -7.71 -11.26
C ARG A 85 9.45 -8.23 -9.93
N ALA A 86 8.80 -9.39 -9.91
CA ALA A 86 8.31 -10.02 -8.68
C ALA A 86 9.47 -10.36 -7.71
N TYR A 87 10.62 -10.81 -8.24
CA TYR A 87 11.81 -11.04 -7.42
C TYR A 87 12.44 -9.75 -6.89
N SER A 88 12.46 -8.69 -7.71
CA SER A 88 13.13 -7.42 -7.38
C SER A 88 12.32 -6.50 -6.47
N VAL A 89 11.10 -6.86 -6.05
CA VAL A 89 10.35 -6.04 -5.09
C VAL A 89 11.06 -6.08 -3.74
N ASP A 90 11.57 -4.92 -3.34
CA ASP A 90 11.97 -4.65 -1.97
C ASP A 90 10.70 -4.44 -1.13
N THR A 91 10.55 -5.30 -0.13
CA THR A 91 9.40 -5.35 0.77
C THR A 91 9.63 -4.50 2.01
N ARG A 92 10.86 -3.99 2.22
CA ARG A 92 11.16 -3.13 3.37
C ARG A 92 10.30 -1.87 3.34
N PRO A 93 9.88 -1.38 4.53
CA PRO A 93 9.18 -0.12 4.63
C PRO A 93 10.06 0.98 4.03
N GLU A 94 9.50 1.71 3.09
CA GLU A 94 10.19 2.80 2.41
C GLU A 94 9.92 4.06 3.21
N ASN A 95 10.96 4.64 3.82
CA ASN A 95 10.81 5.89 4.56
C ASN A 95 10.89 7.04 3.56
N ASP A 96 9.75 7.64 3.21
CA ASP A 96 9.70 8.77 2.27
C ASP A 96 10.13 10.06 3.00
N ASN A 97 11.44 10.14 3.30
CA ASN A 97 12.09 11.20 4.07
C ASN A 97 12.02 12.60 3.42
N ASN A 98 11.36 12.75 2.26
CA ASN A 98 11.34 13.97 1.47
C ASN A 98 10.19 14.93 1.82
N ILE A 99 9.33 14.59 2.79
CA ILE A 99 8.27 15.50 3.22
C ILE A 99 8.80 16.30 4.41
N GLU A 100 8.98 17.61 4.20
CA GLU A 100 9.32 18.55 5.25
C GLU A 100 8.11 18.73 6.17
N ILE A 101 8.07 17.91 7.22
CA ILE A 101 7.02 17.93 8.23
C ILE A 101 7.41 18.99 9.26
N THR A 102 6.65 20.08 9.35
CA THR A 102 6.73 21.05 10.43
C THR A 102 5.60 20.77 11.41
N VAL A 103 5.92 20.15 12.53
CA VAL A 103 4.99 20.02 13.67
C VAL A 103 5.10 21.28 14.51
N ASP A 104 3.96 21.84 14.90
CA ASP A 104 3.94 23.01 15.79
C ASP A 104 4.42 22.59 17.20
N PRO A 105 5.27 23.38 17.88
CA PRO A 105 5.80 23.01 19.20
C PRO A 105 4.74 22.71 20.27
N ASP A 106 3.55 23.30 20.16
CA ASP A 106 2.43 23.08 21.08
C ASP A 106 1.47 21.99 20.59
N GLU A 107 1.81 21.29 19.50
CA GLU A 107 1.01 20.20 18.96
C GLU A 107 1.25 18.91 19.75
N VAL A 108 0.19 18.40 20.37
CA VAL A 108 0.24 17.20 21.22
C VAL A 108 -0.71 16.15 20.67
N LEU A 109 -0.24 14.90 20.64
CA LEU A 109 -1.06 13.75 20.29
C LEU A 109 -2.11 13.50 21.38
N GLU A 110 -3.39 13.58 21.03
CA GLU A 110 -4.49 13.32 21.95
C GLU A 110 -4.96 11.86 21.80
N HIS A 111 -5.17 11.44 20.56
CA HIS A 111 -5.76 10.14 20.23
C HIS A 111 -5.16 9.56 18.95
N TYR A 112 -5.36 8.26 18.73
CA TYR A 112 -5.03 7.60 17.48
C TYR A 112 -6.08 6.54 17.13
N ILE A 113 -6.19 6.22 15.84
CA ILE A 113 -7.03 5.15 15.31
C ILE A 113 -6.17 4.32 14.37
N ALA A 114 -5.85 3.10 14.77
CA ALA A 114 -5.16 2.14 13.92
C ALA A 114 -6.13 1.40 12.98
N GLY A 115 -5.65 0.94 11.83
CA GLY A 115 -6.44 0.11 10.91
C GLY A 115 -7.51 0.88 10.14
N ILE A 116 -7.12 2.02 9.56
CA ILE A 116 -7.96 2.75 8.61
C ILE A 116 -7.65 2.35 7.17
N TRP A 117 -8.63 2.54 6.28
CA TRP A 117 -8.45 2.39 4.84
C TRP A 117 -9.07 3.56 4.11
N ARG A 118 -8.30 4.25 3.26
CA ARG A 118 -8.83 5.35 2.48
C ARG A 118 -9.75 4.84 1.37
N TYR A 119 -10.91 5.47 1.21
CA TYR A 119 -11.83 5.21 0.09
C TYR A 119 -12.26 6.51 -0.60
N GLY A 120 -12.69 6.44 -1.87
CA GLY A 120 -13.11 7.59 -2.65
C GLY A 120 -12.09 8.09 -3.68
N SER A 121 -12.19 9.35 -4.12
CA SER A 121 -11.32 9.89 -5.18
C SER A 121 -9.86 9.93 -4.74
N GLY A 122 -9.03 9.13 -5.41
CA GLY A 122 -7.61 8.98 -5.08
C GLY A 122 -7.30 7.78 -4.19
N ALA A 123 -8.29 7.02 -3.72
CA ALA A 123 -8.06 5.72 -3.13
C ALA A 123 -7.71 4.73 -4.24
N GLY A 124 -6.52 4.15 -4.17
CA GLY A 124 -6.15 3.10 -5.10
C GLY A 124 -4.66 3.00 -5.37
N SER A 125 -4.29 1.79 -5.75
CA SER A 125 -2.93 1.40 -6.06
C SER A 125 -2.77 1.28 -7.57
N TYR A 126 -1.55 1.52 -8.07
CA TYR A 126 -1.23 1.36 -9.49
C TYR A 126 -0.34 0.15 -9.65
N SER A 127 -0.89 -0.94 -10.20
CA SER A 127 -0.11 -2.12 -10.57
C SER A 127 0.37 -1.99 -12.01
N VAL A 128 1.67 -2.20 -12.24
CA VAL A 128 2.26 -2.28 -13.57
C VAL A 128 2.98 -3.62 -13.68
N LEU A 129 2.45 -4.54 -14.48
CA LEU A 129 3.00 -5.89 -14.63
C LEU A 129 3.11 -6.62 -13.28
N GLY A 130 2.03 -6.59 -12.51
CA GLY A 130 1.93 -7.27 -11.22
C GLY A 130 2.63 -6.58 -10.05
N THR A 131 3.46 -5.56 -10.25
CA THR A 131 4.15 -4.88 -9.15
C THR A 131 3.87 -3.39 -9.16
N GLY A 132 3.87 -2.74 -8.00
CA GLY A 132 3.48 -1.32 -7.92
C GLY A 132 3.54 -0.73 -6.53
N LYS A 133 3.17 0.56 -6.44
CA LYS A 133 3.02 1.29 -5.18
C LYS A 133 1.57 1.72 -5.00
N ASN A 134 1.08 1.63 -3.76
CA ASN A 134 -0.16 2.25 -3.36
C ASN A 134 0.08 3.75 -3.18
N ARG A 135 -0.74 4.59 -3.81
CA ARG A 135 -0.60 6.06 -3.70
C ARG A 135 -1.14 6.60 -2.38
N THR A 136 -1.97 5.83 -1.71
CA THR A 136 -2.65 6.18 -0.48
C THR A 136 -2.54 5.01 0.50
N PRO A 137 -1.33 4.73 1.03
CA PRO A 137 -1.10 3.59 1.90
C PRO A 137 -1.49 3.88 3.36
N GLU A 138 -2.29 4.92 3.63
CA GLU A 138 -2.56 5.36 4.99
C GLU A 138 -3.32 4.27 5.74
N ASN A 139 -2.78 3.86 6.90
CA ASN A 139 -3.32 2.76 7.70
C ASN A 139 -3.59 3.18 9.15
N CYS A 140 -3.29 4.43 9.52
CA CYS A 140 -3.54 4.99 10.83
C CYS A 140 -3.96 6.48 10.75
N LEU A 141 -4.81 6.93 11.67
CA LEU A 141 -5.05 8.35 11.95
C LEU A 141 -4.43 8.72 13.29
N LEU A 142 -3.57 9.74 13.30
CA LEU A 142 -3.11 10.41 14.51
C LEU A 142 -3.90 11.70 14.67
N ILE A 143 -4.51 11.90 15.84
CA ILE A 143 -5.36 13.04 16.15
C ILE A 143 -4.65 13.86 17.21
N THR A 144 -4.22 15.07 16.83
CA THR A 144 -3.56 16.03 17.72
C THR A 144 -4.53 17.14 18.09
N ASN A 145 -4.21 17.96 19.07
CA ASN A 145 -5.02 19.15 19.41
C ASN A 145 -5.27 20.10 18.21
N LYS A 146 -4.37 20.15 17.21
CA LYS A 146 -4.46 21.06 16.05
C LYS A 146 -4.83 20.39 14.73
N ASN A 147 -4.35 19.17 14.50
CA ASN A 147 -4.41 18.51 13.20
C ASN A 147 -4.85 17.04 13.30
N ILE A 148 -5.20 16.47 12.15
CA ILE A 148 -5.36 15.03 11.97
C ILE A 148 -4.37 14.59 10.89
N TRP A 149 -3.50 13.65 11.22
CA TRP A 149 -2.50 13.09 10.33
C TRP A 149 -2.94 11.68 9.93
N ALA A 150 -3.18 11.46 8.65
CA ALA A 150 -3.29 10.10 8.12
C ALA A 150 -1.88 9.60 7.77
N VAL A 151 -1.42 8.52 8.38
CA VAL A 151 -0.03 8.04 8.29
C VAL A 151 0.02 6.54 7.96
N THR A 152 1.19 6.06 7.56
CA THR A 152 1.43 4.65 7.21
C THR A 152 2.43 4.00 8.17
N VAL A 153 1.92 3.38 9.22
CA VAL A 153 2.74 2.59 10.15
C VAL A 153 3.65 1.62 9.36
N PRO A 154 4.99 1.66 9.54
CA PRO A 154 5.96 1.11 8.60
C PRO A 154 6.10 -0.41 8.73
N LEU A 155 5.08 -1.14 8.30
CA LEU A 155 5.08 -2.60 8.24
C LEU A 155 5.77 -3.09 6.97
N GLU A 156 6.26 -4.33 7.00
CA GLU A 156 6.80 -4.97 5.80
C GLU A 156 5.71 -5.05 4.70
N GLY A 157 6.04 -4.58 3.50
CA GLY A 157 5.14 -4.51 2.36
C GLY A 157 4.13 -3.35 2.40
N ALA A 158 4.16 -2.49 3.43
CA ALA A 158 3.27 -1.34 3.51
C ALA A 158 3.41 -0.45 2.26
N GLY A 159 2.28 -0.10 1.66
CA GLY A 159 2.23 0.69 0.44
C GLY A 159 2.71 0.00 -0.84
N LYS A 160 2.90 -1.32 -0.85
CA LYS A 160 3.34 -2.06 -2.04
C LYS A 160 2.22 -2.90 -2.64
N ILE A 161 2.32 -3.11 -3.96
CA ILE A 161 1.59 -4.14 -4.69
C ILE A 161 2.59 -5.21 -5.12
N ILE A 162 2.31 -6.46 -4.77
CA ILE A 162 3.16 -7.60 -5.08
C ILE A 162 2.34 -8.63 -5.85
N SER A 163 2.73 -8.90 -7.08
CA SER A 163 2.07 -9.82 -8.02
C SER A 163 0.55 -9.64 -8.17
N GLY A 164 0.12 -8.38 -8.22
CA GLY A 164 -1.29 -7.97 -8.35
C GLY A 164 -2.03 -7.87 -7.01
N THR A 165 -1.37 -8.20 -5.91
CA THR A 165 -1.94 -8.15 -4.55
C THR A 165 -1.57 -6.84 -3.87
N ASP A 166 -2.57 -6.04 -3.49
CA ASP A 166 -2.37 -4.83 -2.68
C ASP A 166 -2.12 -5.20 -1.22
N ILE A 167 -0.86 -5.13 -0.79
CA ILE A 167 -0.47 -5.54 0.56
C ILE A 167 -1.09 -4.62 1.62
N SER A 168 -1.30 -3.34 1.31
CA SER A 168 -1.88 -2.38 2.27
C SER A 168 -3.33 -2.74 2.59
N MET A 169 -4.09 -3.18 1.58
CA MET A 169 -5.46 -3.65 1.76
C MET A 169 -5.49 -4.89 2.67
N TRP A 170 -4.58 -5.84 2.43
CA TRP A 170 -4.50 -7.04 3.26
C TRP A 170 -4.07 -6.74 4.68
N GLN A 171 -3.10 -5.84 4.88
CA GLN A 171 -2.72 -5.36 6.20
C GLN A 171 -3.91 -4.75 6.96
N TRP A 172 -4.73 -3.96 6.28
CA TRP A 172 -5.97 -3.44 6.85
C TRP A 172 -6.98 -4.55 7.23
N ILE A 173 -7.08 -5.61 6.43
CA ILE A 173 -8.01 -6.72 6.68
C ILE A 173 -7.53 -7.62 7.84
N THR A 174 -6.25 -7.99 7.85
CA THR A 174 -5.73 -9.10 8.67
C THR A 174 -4.72 -8.68 9.73
N MET A 175 -4.19 -7.46 9.68
CA MET A 175 -3.02 -7.05 10.48
C MET A 175 -3.27 -5.81 11.34
N ARG A 176 -4.53 -5.54 11.71
CA ARG A 176 -4.91 -4.40 12.55
C ARG A 176 -4.14 -4.38 13.88
N GLU A 177 -4.05 -5.51 14.56
CA GLU A 177 -3.39 -5.62 15.86
C GLU A 177 -1.89 -5.38 15.77
N ASP A 178 -1.26 -5.83 14.68
CA ASP A 178 0.15 -5.59 14.38
C ASP A 178 0.41 -4.10 14.11
N ILE A 179 -0.46 -3.44 13.34
CA ILE A 179 -0.42 -1.97 13.12
C ILE A 179 -0.54 -1.27 14.48
N GLU A 180 -1.52 -1.64 15.30
CA GLU A 180 -1.79 -1.01 16.60
C GLU A 180 -0.64 -1.20 17.58
N LYS A 181 -0.07 -2.41 17.65
CA LYS A 181 1.06 -2.74 18.53
C LYS A 181 2.28 -1.91 18.15
N MET A 182 2.66 -1.92 16.88
CA MET A 182 3.85 -1.18 16.43
C MET A 182 3.66 0.33 16.60
N LEU A 183 2.46 0.84 16.31
CA LEU A 183 2.14 2.24 16.56
C LEU A 183 2.28 2.63 18.04
N LYS A 184 1.77 1.81 18.96
CA LYS A 184 1.90 2.05 20.41
C LYS A 184 3.37 2.06 20.84
N GLU A 185 4.16 1.13 20.34
CA GLU A 185 5.60 1.08 20.60
C GLU A 185 6.29 2.36 20.12
N MET A 186 5.98 2.82 18.91
CA MET A 186 6.52 4.08 18.37
C MET A 186 6.09 5.30 19.18
N ILE A 187 4.80 5.40 19.56
CA ILE A 187 4.27 6.50 20.40
C ILE A 187 5.00 6.57 21.75
N ASN A 188 5.37 5.43 22.33
CA ASN A 188 6.02 5.40 23.65
C ASN A 188 7.50 5.82 23.62
N ILE A 189 8.17 5.73 22.48
CA ILE A 189 9.63 5.95 22.39
C ILE A 189 10.01 7.15 21.52
N MET A 190 9.09 7.68 20.72
CA MET A 190 9.33 8.76 19.76
C MET A 190 8.56 10.02 20.15
N THR A 191 9.12 11.17 19.80
CA THR A 191 8.35 12.43 19.77
C THR A 191 7.32 12.41 18.64
N LEU A 192 6.31 13.28 18.68
CA LEU A 192 5.29 13.37 17.62
C LEU A 192 5.90 13.63 16.23
N GLU A 193 6.91 14.50 16.14
CA GLU A 193 7.61 14.79 14.89
C GLU A 193 8.35 13.56 14.35
N GLU A 194 9.07 12.83 15.22
CA GLU A 194 9.75 11.58 14.86
C GLU A 194 8.75 10.49 14.47
N LEU A 195 7.62 10.39 15.16
CA LEU A 195 6.54 9.45 14.87
C LEU A 195 5.97 9.69 13.47
N ILE A 196 5.60 10.93 13.13
CA ILE A 196 5.02 11.27 11.82
C ILE A 196 6.06 11.01 10.72
N LYS A 197 7.34 11.36 10.95
CA LYS A 197 8.43 11.06 10.02
C LYS A 197 8.59 9.55 9.81
N ALA A 198 8.65 8.78 10.89
CA ALA A 198 8.87 7.33 10.85
C ALA A 198 7.69 6.56 10.23
N CYS A 199 6.46 7.02 10.43
CA CYS A 199 5.28 6.46 9.78
C CYS A 199 5.13 6.88 8.31
N GLY A 200 6.07 7.64 7.73
CA GLY A 200 5.93 8.17 6.38
C GLY A 200 4.74 9.16 6.27
N ALA A 201 5.02 10.41 5.96
CA ALA A 201 3.95 11.41 5.96
C ALA A 201 2.87 11.08 4.92
N GLY A 202 1.68 10.75 5.42
CA GLY A 202 0.46 10.79 4.64
C GLY A 202 -0.25 12.13 4.80
N VAL A 203 -1.54 12.15 4.53
CA VAL A 203 -2.31 13.39 4.40
C VAL A 203 -2.46 14.14 5.73
N LEU A 204 -2.04 15.40 5.75
CA LEU A 204 -2.37 16.38 6.79
C LEU A 204 -3.78 16.96 6.57
N ILE A 205 -4.60 16.91 7.62
CA ILE A 205 -5.96 17.47 7.67
C ILE A 205 -6.02 18.47 8.84
N PRO A 206 -5.92 19.78 8.59
CA PRO A 206 -6.03 20.79 9.65
C PRO A 206 -7.44 20.82 10.25
N LYS A 207 -7.58 20.68 11.57
CA LYS A 207 -8.91 20.63 12.22
C LYS A 207 -9.71 21.91 11.97
N GLY A 208 -9.05 23.07 12.04
CA GLY A 208 -9.68 24.39 11.79
C GLY A 208 -10.20 24.59 10.36
N GLU A 209 -9.80 23.74 9.41
CA GLU A 209 -10.26 23.77 8.01
C GLU A 209 -11.39 22.77 7.74
N ILE A 210 -11.80 21.98 8.72
CA ILE A 210 -12.91 21.03 8.57
C ILE A 210 -14.22 21.81 8.65
N ALA A 211 -15.01 21.74 7.58
CA ALA A 211 -16.35 22.35 7.52
C ALA A 211 -17.44 21.38 8.02
N LYS A 212 -17.25 20.07 7.79
CA LYS A 212 -18.23 19.05 8.19
C LYS A 212 -17.58 17.69 8.39
N PHE A 213 -18.00 17.00 9.44
CA PHE A 213 -17.73 15.59 9.67
C PHE A 213 -18.96 14.76 9.30
N LYS A 214 -18.75 13.64 8.60
CA LYS A 214 -19.80 12.69 8.25
C LYS A 214 -19.37 11.29 8.65
N THR A 215 -20.31 10.51 9.15
CA THR A 215 -20.11 9.10 9.44
C THR A 215 -21.08 8.23 8.63
N SER A 216 -20.72 6.96 8.44
CA SER A 216 -21.54 5.95 7.77
C SER A 216 -21.44 4.64 8.52
N GLU A 217 -22.53 4.23 9.17
CA GLU A 217 -22.58 2.98 9.96
C GLU A 217 -22.48 1.73 9.09
N ILE A 218 -22.92 1.80 7.83
CA ILE A 218 -22.87 0.67 6.90
C ILE A 218 -21.43 0.30 6.51
N SER A 219 -20.57 1.31 6.37
CA SER A 219 -19.19 1.15 5.91
C SER A 219 -18.14 1.38 7.00
N ASN A 220 -18.59 1.59 8.26
CA ASN A 220 -17.79 2.14 9.34
C ASN A 220 -16.94 3.33 8.87
N GLY A 221 -17.55 4.16 8.02
CA GLY A 221 -16.88 5.21 7.26
C GLY A 221 -16.87 6.52 8.02
N VAL A 222 -15.71 7.18 8.06
CA VAL A 222 -15.55 8.55 8.54
C VAL A 222 -15.12 9.43 7.36
N THR A 223 -15.71 10.62 7.24
CA THR A 223 -15.41 11.55 6.15
C THR A 223 -15.25 12.96 6.67
N PHE A 224 -14.10 13.54 6.39
CA PHE A 224 -13.78 14.95 6.64
C PHE A 224 -14.06 15.74 5.37
N VAL A 225 -14.95 16.74 5.46
CA VAL A 225 -15.22 17.69 4.39
C VAL A 225 -14.60 19.02 4.78
N MET A 226 -13.60 19.45 4.01
CA MET A 226 -12.87 20.70 4.24
C MET A 226 -13.68 21.92 3.76
N LYS A 227 -13.37 23.12 4.27
CA LYS A 227 -13.92 24.40 3.80
C LYS A 227 -13.72 24.62 2.31
N ASN A 228 -12.59 24.17 1.76
CA ASN A 228 -12.29 24.17 0.32
C ASN A 228 -13.02 23.06 -0.48
N ARG A 229 -13.97 22.34 0.14
CA ARG A 229 -14.75 21.22 -0.42
C ARG A 229 -13.96 19.95 -0.75
N LYS A 230 -12.65 19.88 -0.45
CA LYS A 230 -11.88 18.63 -0.51
C LYS A 230 -12.44 17.64 0.51
N LYS A 231 -12.46 16.35 0.16
CA LYS A 231 -12.99 15.28 1.00
C LYS A 231 -11.91 14.25 1.28
N PHE A 232 -11.82 13.83 2.53
CA PHE A 232 -10.99 12.71 2.96
C PHE A 232 -11.89 11.68 3.63
N SER A 233 -11.97 10.49 3.05
CA SER A 233 -12.87 9.44 3.48
C SER A 233 -12.08 8.19 3.84
N TYR A 234 -12.33 7.66 5.04
CA TYR A 234 -11.61 6.52 5.61
C TYR A 234 -12.60 5.52 6.22
N SER A 235 -12.38 4.23 5.97
CA SER A 235 -13.14 3.14 6.57
C SER A 235 -12.35 2.60 7.75
N ILE A 236 -13.02 2.46 8.88
CA ILE A 236 -12.46 1.92 10.10
C ILE A 236 -12.88 0.45 10.20
N ARG A 237 -11.91 -0.45 10.38
CA ARG A 237 -12.20 -1.89 10.31
C ARG A 237 -13.09 -2.37 11.45
N ASN A 238 -12.75 -2.01 12.69
CA ASN A 238 -13.47 -2.44 13.90
C ASN A 238 -14.59 -1.45 14.23
N LYS A 239 -15.76 -1.98 14.63
CA LYS A 239 -16.90 -1.19 15.07
C LYS A 239 -16.59 -0.40 16.35
N GLU A 240 -15.80 -0.95 17.27
CA GLU A 240 -15.41 -0.27 18.51
C GLU A 240 -14.54 0.95 18.21
N ASP A 241 -13.56 0.80 17.31
CA ASP A 241 -12.73 1.89 16.82
C ASP A 241 -13.58 2.96 16.10
N TYR A 242 -14.59 2.52 15.34
CA TYR A 242 -15.52 3.42 14.68
C TYR A 242 -16.38 4.24 15.65
N GLU A 243 -16.97 3.60 16.67
CA GLU A 243 -17.76 4.32 17.68
C GLU A 243 -16.89 5.27 18.50
N ARG A 244 -15.66 4.85 18.82
CA ARG A 244 -14.66 5.71 19.44
C ARG A 244 -14.32 6.91 18.57
N ALA A 245 -14.06 6.69 17.28
CA ALA A 245 -13.80 7.77 16.31
C ALA A 245 -15.00 8.71 16.16
N LYS A 246 -16.22 8.18 16.12
CA LYS A 246 -17.46 8.95 16.05
C LYS A 246 -17.63 9.85 17.28
N SER A 247 -17.33 9.34 18.48
CA SER A 247 -17.35 10.10 19.73
C SER A 247 -16.28 11.20 19.75
N MET A 248 -15.03 10.83 19.46
CA MET A 248 -13.87 11.73 19.51
C MET A 248 -13.92 12.82 18.44
N LEU A 249 -14.31 12.49 17.21
CA LEU A 249 -14.32 13.42 16.09
C LEU A 249 -15.63 14.18 15.98
N GLY A 250 -16.72 13.63 16.52
CA GLY A 250 -18.02 14.29 16.61
C GLY A 250 -18.03 15.48 17.57
N SER A 251 -17.15 15.49 18.57
CA SER A 251 -16.98 16.62 19.51
C SER A 251 -16.01 17.71 19.01
N LEU A 252 -15.30 17.48 17.90
CA LEU A 252 -14.34 18.43 17.33
C LEU A 252 -14.97 19.51 16.44
N ILE A 253 -16.27 19.41 16.14
CA ILE A 253 -17.02 20.35 15.28
C ILE A 253 -18.19 20.94 16.05
#